data_AF-A0A726DEA2-F1
#
_entry.id   AF-A0A726DEA2-F1
#
_cell.length_a   1.000
_cell.length_b   1.000
_cell.length_c   1.000
_cell.angle_alpha   90.00
_cell.angle_beta   90.00
_cell.angle_gamma   90.00
#
_symmetry.space_group_name_H-M   'P 1'
#
loop_
_entity.id
_entity.type
_entity.pdbx_description
1 polymer ?
#
loop_
_entity_poly.entity_id
_entity_poly.type
_entity_poly.pdbx_seq_one_letter_code
_entity_poly.pdbx_strand_id
1 'polypeptide(L)'
;MKKQKKTRTSLCASIMFLAGMTVSTTAFAHCDSMDGPVITEAKSALQARDVTPLLKWVPENREDDVRKAFDETMSKQGSSQTSQEKAQQKLFTTLVRIHREAEGASFTGVKSAGHIPVIVQEADAALRTNSVDSLVAKVTANIEHAIREKFTKAELSKQQANQSVKQGREYVKDYIHYIHFVEEINKMAEGRAPDTEHQH
;
A
#
# COMPACT_ATOMS: atom_id res chain seq x y z
N MET A 1 57.76 -35.23 19.14
CA MET A 1 57.20 -33.96 19.65
C MET A 1 56.35 -33.33 18.56
N LYS A 2 55.01 -33.29 18.75
CA LYS A 2 54.00 -32.84 17.77
C LYS A 2 53.92 -31.30 17.76
N LYS A 3 53.99 -30.66 16.59
CA LYS A 3 53.66 -29.22 16.43
C LYS A 3 52.20 -29.10 15.98
N GLN A 4 51.31 -28.73 16.89
CA GLN A 4 49.93 -28.35 16.58
C GLN A 4 49.92 -26.99 15.86
N LYS A 5 49.36 -26.94 14.65
CA LYS A 5 49.01 -25.69 13.97
C LYS A 5 47.63 -25.25 14.47
N LYS A 6 47.56 -24.06 15.08
CA LYS A 6 46.30 -23.42 15.49
C LYS A 6 45.52 -23.00 14.23
N THR A 7 44.49 -23.75 13.88
CA THR A 7 43.45 -23.32 12.95
C THR A 7 42.62 -22.24 13.64
N ARG A 8 42.68 -21.01 13.13
CA ARG A 8 41.78 -19.93 13.54
C ARG A 8 40.42 -20.18 12.90
N THR A 9 39.49 -20.69 13.69
CA THR A 9 38.05 -20.74 13.40
C THR A 9 37.55 -19.30 13.29
N SER A 10 37.20 -18.85 12.09
CA SER A 10 36.48 -17.58 11.90
C SER A 10 34.99 -17.88 11.93
N LEU A 11 34.34 -17.42 13.00
CA LEU A 11 32.94 -17.60 13.31
C LEU A 11 32.11 -16.51 12.61
N CYS A 12 31.09 -16.96 11.89
CA CYS A 12 29.81 -16.35 11.49
C CYS A 12 29.63 -14.82 11.49
N ALA A 13 29.17 -14.29 10.35
CA ALA A 13 28.11 -13.30 10.32
C ALA A 13 27.31 -13.46 9.01
N SER A 14 26.48 -14.50 8.94
CA SER A 14 25.44 -14.60 7.90
C SER A 14 24.37 -13.55 8.23
N ILE A 15 24.41 -12.42 7.54
CA ILE A 15 23.35 -11.41 7.56
C ILE A 15 22.17 -12.02 6.80
N MET A 16 21.20 -12.57 7.54
CA MET A 16 19.90 -12.93 6.99
C MET A 16 19.19 -11.64 6.60
N PHE A 17 19.27 -11.26 5.32
CA PHE A 17 18.48 -10.19 4.73
C PHE A 17 17.05 -10.72 4.58
N LEU A 18 16.24 -10.58 5.62
CA LEU A 18 14.82 -10.86 5.57
C LEU A 18 14.15 -9.73 4.78
N ALA A 19 14.22 -9.80 3.45
CA ALA A 19 13.39 -8.98 2.56
C ALA A 19 11.95 -9.44 2.73
N GLY A 20 11.30 -8.93 3.77
CA GLY A 20 9.88 -9.13 4.01
C GLY A 20 9.09 -8.52 2.87
N MET A 21 8.21 -9.30 2.25
CA MET A 21 7.16 -8.81 1.38
C MET A 21 6.34 -7.76 2.15
N THR A 22 6.65 -6.47 1.98
CA THR A 22 5.84 -5.39 2.53
C THR A 22 4.62 -5.24 1.63
N VAL A 23 3.62 -6.08 1.87
CA VAL A 23 2.33 -5.89 1.23
C VAL A 23 1.77 -4.56 1.74
N SER A 24 1.48 -3.62 0.84
CA SER A 24 1.13 -2.24 1.18
C SER A 24 -0.13 -2.20 2.06
N THR A 25 0.05 -1.92 3.35
CA THR A 25 -1.04 -1.82 4.34
C THR A 25 -2.04 -0.71 4.01
N THR A 26 -1.62 0.28 3.23
CA THR A 26 -2.42 1.42 2.77
C THR A 26 -3.46 1.02 1.72
N ALA A 27 -3.08 0.23 0.71
CA ALA A 27 -4.03 -0.31 -0.28
C ALA A 27 -5.11 -1.15 0.40
N PHE A 28 -4.71 -1.92 1.42
CA PHE A 28 -5.63 -2.70 2.22
C PHE A 28 -6.62 -1.88 3.02
N ALA A 29 -6.22 -0.74 3.60
CA ALA A 29 -7.14 0.14 4.31
C ALA A 29 -8.17 0.82 3.42
N HIS A 30 -7.92 0.89 2.12
CA HIS A 30 -8.81 1.54 1.18
C HIS A 30 -10.03 0.68 0.85
N CYS A 31 -9.81 -0.58 0.43
CA CYS A 31 -10.87 -1.45 -0.07
C CYS A 31 -11.76 -2.08 1.04
N ASP A 32 -11.31 -2.10 2.30
CA ASP A 32 -12.07 -2.62 3.44
C ASP A 32 -12.64 -1.57 4.39
N SER A 33 -12.55 -0.28 4.05
CA SER A 33 -13.08 0.83 4.86
C SER A 33 -14.54 1.17 4.56
N MET A 34 -15.27 1.65 5.59
CA MET A 34 -16.66 2.13 5.49
C MET A 34 -16.89 3.28 4.50
N ASP A 35 -15.85 4.05 4.21
CA ASP A 35 -15.79 5.12 3.20
C ASP A 35 -14.97 4.73 1.96
N GLY A 36 -14.55 3.47 1.85
CA GLY A 36 -13.84 2.93 0.69
C GLY A 36 -14.77 2.67 -0.51
N PRO A 37 -14.19 2.38 -1.69
CA PRO A 37 -14.95 2.24 -2.94
C PRO A 37 -15.94 1.06 -2.89
N VAL A 38 -15.53 -0.07 -2.31
CA VAL A 38 -16.35 -1.30 -2.22
C VAL A 38 -17.66 -1.03 -1.45
N ILE A 39 -17.56 -0.40 -0.28
CA ILE A 39 -18.75 -0.10 0.56
C ILE A 39 -19.54 1.08 0.01
N THR A 40 -18.87 2.08 -0.57
CA THR A 40 -19.55 3.19 -1.24
C THR A 40 -20.46 2.67 -2.35
N GLU A 41 -19.95 1.74 -3.17
CA GLU A 41 -20.76 1.13 -4.22
C GLU A 41 -21.85 0.20 -3.66
N ALA A 42 -21.60 -0.52 -2.55
CA ALA A 42 -22.63 -1.28 -1.85
C ALA A 42 -23.80 -0.43 -1.39
N LYS A 43 -23.53 0.77 -0.87
CA LYS A 43 -24.57 1.74 -0.49
C LYS A 43 -25.37 2.19 -1.70
N SER A 44 -24.71 2.52 -2.81
CA SER A 44 -25.38 2.91 -4.06
C SER A 44 -26.21 1.77 -4.67
N ALA A 45 -25.69 0.54 -4.67
CA ALA A 45 -26.37 -0.67 -5.13
C ALA A 45 -27.68 -0.92 -4.34
N LEU A 46 -27.63 -0.79 -3.01
CA LEU A 46 -28.81 -0.92 -2.15
C LEU A 46 -29.87 0.15 -2.45
N GLN A 47 -29.45 1.39 -2.74
CA GLN A 47 -30.35 2.48 -3.14
C GLN A 47 -30.99 2.22 -4.51
N ALA A 48 -30.18 1.74 -5.46
CA ALA A 48 -30.63 1.40 -6.81
C ALA A 48 -31.42 0.09 -6.88
N ARG A 49 -31.39 -0.72 -5.81
CA ARG A 49 -31.94 -2.09 -5.78
C ARG A 49 -31.34 -2.98 -6.89
N ASP A 50 -30.08 -2.77 -7.20
CA ASP A 50 -29.34 -3.50 -8.23
C ASP A 50 -28.03 -4.03 -7.64
N VAL A 51 -27.88 -5.35 -7.61
CA VAL A 51 -26.68 -6.03 -7.08
C VAL A 51 -25.53 -6.02 -8.08
N THR A 52 -25.81 -5.83 -9.38
CA THR A 52 -24.86 -5.97 -10.49
C THR A 52 -23.55 -5.20 -10.25
N PRO A 53 -23.56 -3.94 -9.76
CA PRO A 53 -22.32 -3.20 -9.53
C PRO A 53 -21.39 -3.82 -8.48
N LEU A 54 -21.89 -4.69 -7.60
CA LEU A 54 -21.08 -5.33 -6.55
C LEU A 54 -20.31 -6.54 -7.04
N LEU A 55 -20.80 -7.19 -8.09
CA LEU A 55 -20.28 -8.48 -8.53
C LEU A 55 -18.87 -8.36 -9.13
N LYS A 56 -18.54 -7.21 -9.74
CA LYS A 56 -17.17 -6.94 -10.23
C LYS A 56 -16.09 -6.90 -9.14
N TRP A 57 -16.48 -6.75 -7.88
CA TRP A 57 -15.53 -6.69 -6.76
C TRP A 57 -15.19 -8.07 -6.19
N VAL A 58 -15.84 -9.12 -6.67
CA VAL A 58 -15.68 -10.49 -6.17
C VAL A 58 -15.38 -11.44 -7.32
N PRO A 59 -14.74 -12.59 -7.07
CA PRO A 59 -14.55 -13.60 -8.09
C PRO A 59 -15.90 -14.22 -8.47
N GLU A 60 -16.03 -14.60 -9.74
CA GLU A 60 -17.26 -15.14 -10.35
C GLU A 60 -17.89 -16.29 -9.52
N ASN A 61 -17.05 -17.20 -9.02
CA ASN A 61 -17.48 -18.34 -8.22
C ASN A 61 -18.00 -17.98 -6.80
N ARG A 62 -17.96 -16.70 -6.42
CA ARG A 62 -18.46 -16.18 -5.13
C ARG A 62 -19.56 -15.13 -5.32
N GLU A 63 -20.02 -14.88 -6.54
CA GLU A 63 -21.12 -13.94 -6.80
C GLU A 63 -22.40 -14.31 -6.04
N ASP A 64 -22.74 -15.59 -5.99
CA ASP A 64 -23.96 -16.06 -5.32
C ASP A 64 -23.99 -15.74 -3.81
N ASP A 65 -22.83 -15.75 -3.15
CA ASP A 65 -22.72 -15.35 -1.74
C ASP A 65 -23.10 -13.87 -1.57
N VAL A 66 -22.68 -13.02 -2.51
CA VAL A 66 -22.99 -11.58 -2.51
C VAL A 66 -24.46 -11.35 -2.86
N ARG A 67 -24.99 -12.03 -3.89
CA ARG A 67 -26.41 -11.95 -4.27
C ARG A 67 -27.32 -12.31 -3.10
N LYS A 68 -27.02 -13.42 -2.43
CA LYS A 68 -27.79 -13.85 -1.24
C LYS A 68 -27.74 -12.80 -0.11
N ALA A 69 -26.56 -12.27 0.21
CA ALA A 69 -26.43 -11.26 1.25
C ALA A 69 -27.16 -9.95 0.88
N PHE A 70 -27.17 -9.60 -0.41
CA PHE A 70 -27.90 -8.45 -0.93
C PHE A 70 -29.40 -8.64 -0.79
N ASP A 71 -29.94 -9.77 -1.24
CA ASP A 71 -31.37 -10.11 -1.15
C ASP A 71 -31.85 -10.16 0.32
N GLU A 72 -31.06 -10.75 1.21
CA GLU A 72 -31.33 -10.73 2.65
C GLU A 72 -31.41 -9.29 3.19
N THR A 73 -30.54 -8.39 2.73
CA THR A 73 -30.56 -6.98 3.11
C THR A 73 -31.80 -6.27 2.57
N MET A 74 -32.16 -6.53 1.31
CA MET A 74 -33.36 -5.99 0.67
C MET A 74 -34.63 -6.44 1.39
N SER A 75 -34.70 -7.69 1.87
CA SER A 75 -35.83 -8.22 2.63
C SER A 75 -36.10 -7.50 3.96
N LYS A 76 -35.11 -6.77 4.48
CA LYS A 76 -35.22 -5.99 5.73
C LYS A 76 -35.65 -4.54 5.49
N GLN A 77 -35.83 -4.09 4.26
CA GLN A 77 -36.37 -2.75 4.00
C GLN A 77 -37.76 -2.59 4.63
N GLY A 78 -37.98 -1.48 5.34
CA GLY A 78 -39.22 -1.22 6.07
C GLY A 78 -39.30 -1.85 7.48
N SER A 79 -38.30 -2.64 7.88
CA SER A 79 -38.14 -3.07 9.28
C SER A 79 -37.55 -1.96 10.16
N SER A 80 -37.35 -2.22 11.46
CA SER A 80 -36.72 -1.25 12.36
C SER A 80 -35.33 -0.81 11.86
N GLN A 81 -34.94 0.42 12.16
CA GLN A 81 -33.63 0.96 11.77
C GLN A 81 -32.48 0.03 12.15
N THR A 82 -32.48 -0.48 13.39
CA THR A 82 -31.48 -1.45 13.87
C THR A 82 -31.43 -2.74 13.05
N SER A 83 -32.58 -3.23 12.58
CA SER A 83 -32.64 -4.44 11.74
C SER A 83 -32.06 -4.19 10.35
N GLN A 84 -32.31 -3.01 9.79
CA GLN A 84 -31.75 -2.58 8.52
C GLN A 84 -30.22 -2.40 8.61
N GLU A 85 -29.74 -1.70 9.63
CA GLU A 85 -28.31 -1.49 9.88
C GLU A 85 -27.55 -2.82 10.06
N LYS A 86 -28.12 -3.77 10.80
CA LYS A 86 -27.52 -5.11 10.96
C LYS A 86 -27.44 -5.88 9.63
N ALA A 87 -28.47 -5.77 8.79
CA ALA A 87 -28.47 -6.43 7.50
C ALA A 87 -27.46 -5.80 6.53
N GLN A 88 -27.39 -4.47 6.48
CA GLN A 88 -26.38 -3.74 5.73
C GLN A 88 -24.96 -4.10 6.18
N GLN A 89 -24.73 -4.14 7.49
CA GLN A 89 -23.42 -4.52 8.03
C GLN A 89 -23.03 -5.95 7.65
N LYS A 90 -23.99 -6.87 7.60
CA LYS A 90 -23.77 -8.24 7.13
C LYS A 90 -23.38 -8.27 5.65
N LEU A 91 -24.07 -7.52 4.79
CA LEU A 91 -23.70 -7.38 3.38
C LEU A 91 -22.28 -6.81 3.23
N PHE A 92 -21.96 -5.72 3.91
CA PHE A 92 -20.63 -5.09 3.84
C PHE A 92 -19.54 -6.06 4.30
N THR A 93 -19.78 -6.79 5.39
CA THR A 93 -18.86 -7.81 5.89
C THR A 93 -18.64 -8.93 4.86
N THR A 94 -19.70 -9.45 4.26
CA THR A 94 -19.60 -10.50 3.24
C THR A 94 -18.82 -10.01 2.01
N LEU A 95 -19.18 -8.84 1.49
CA LEU A 95 -18.57 -8.27 0.29
C LEU A 95 -17.09 -7.99 0.50
N VAL A 96 -16.74 -7.28 1.58
CA VAL A 96 -15.34 -6.96 1.90
C VAL A 96 -14.55 -8.23 2.15
N ARG A 97 -15.08 -9.19 2.93
CA ARG A 97 -14.36 -10.45 3.19
C ARG A 97 -14.00 -11.18 1.89
N ILE A 98 -14.97 -11.35 0.99
CA ILE A 98 -14.75 -12.05 -0.29
C ILE A 98 -13.75 -11.29 -1.17
N HIS A 99 -13.88 -9.96 -1.25
CA HIS A 99 -12.96 -9.12 -2.00
C HIS A 99 -11.51 -9.26 -1.49
N ARG A 100 -11.31 -9.16 -0.17
CA ARG A 100 -9.99 -9.27 0.47
C ARG A 100 -9.39 -10.67 0.30
N GLU A 101 -10.19 -11.71 0.43
CA GLU A 101 -9.78 -13.09 0.15
C GLU A 101 -9.28 -13.25 -1.31
N ALA A 102 -9.96 -12.61 -2.27
CA ALA A 102 -9.57 -12.63 -3.69
C ALA A 102 -8.27 -11.86 -3.98
N GLU A 103 -7.95 -10.84 -3.17
CA GLU A 103 -6.65 -10.15 -3.19
C GLU A 103 -5.53 -10.95 -2.48
N GLY A 104 -5.82 -12.16 -1.99
CA GLY A 104 -4.86 -12.99 -1.25
C GLY A 104 -4.57 -12.47 0.16
N ALA A 105 -5.46 -11.68 0.73
CA ALA A 105 -5.22 -10.99 1.98
C ALA A 105 -6.25 -11.35 3.07
N SER A 106 -5.79 -11.37 4.32
CA SER A 106 -6.64 -11.69 5.46
C SER A 106 -7.73 -10.65 5.68
N PHE A 107 -8.94 -11.11 5.98
CA PHE A 107 -10.04 -10.26 6.44
C PHE A 107 -9.92 -9.99 7.94
N THR A 108 -9.80 -8.71 8.32
CA THR A 108 -9.67 -8.27 9.73
C THR A 108 -10.88 -7.47 10.22
N GLY A 109 -12.01 -7.57 9.52
CA GLY A 109 -13.18 -6.72 9.74
C GLY A 109 -13.25 -5.54 8.76
N VAL A 110 -14.42 -4.91 8.70
CA VAL A 110 -14.63 -3.65 7.98
C VAL A 110 -14.07 -2.50 8.81
N LYS A 111 -13.16 -1.70 8.24
CA LYS A 111 -12.50 -0.59 8.94
C LYS A 111 -13.42 0.63 9.04
N SER A 112 -13.24 1.44 10.09
CA SER A 112 -13.97 2.68 10.26
C SER A 112 -13.53 3.73 9.24
N ALA A 113 -14.46 4.62 8.86
CA ALA A 113 -14.20 5.71 7.94
C ALA A 113 -13.16 6.71 8.49
N GLY A 114 -12.55 7.49 7.59
CA GLY A 114 -11.63 8.58 7.92
C GLY A 114 -10.15 8.19 7.98
N HIS A 115 -9.81 6.97 7.58
CA HIS A 115 -8.43 6.46 7.63
C HIS A 115 -7.77 6.29 6.25
N ILE A 116 -8.48 6.63 5.17
CA ILE A 116 -7.93 6.57 3.81
C ILE A 116 -6.94 7.73 3.62
N PRO A 117 -5.68 7.48 3.24
CA PRO A 117 -4.71 8.56 2.98
C PRO A 117 -5.21 9.52 1.89
N VAL A 118 -4.99 10.83 2.08
CA VAL A 118 -5.45 11.87 1.14
C VAL A 118 -5.00 11.62 -0.29
N ILE A 119 -3.76 11.16 -0.49
CA ILE A 119 -3.23 10.89 -1.84
C ILE A 119 -3.97 9.73 -2.54
N VAL A 120 -4.49 8.76 -1.78
CA VAL A 120 -5.29 7.65 -2.30
C VAL A 120 -6.69 8.16 -2.67
N GLN A 121 -7.29 9.01 -1.84
CA GLN A 121 -8.59 9.66 -2.16
C GLN A 121 -8.48 10.50 -3.44
N GLU A 122 -7.37 11.21 -3.64
CA GLU A 122 -7.12 11.99 -4.85
C GLU A 122 -6.91 11.10 -6.09
N ALA A 123 -6.29 9.93 -5.92
CA ALA A 123 -6.18 8.93 -7.00
C ALA A 123 -7.54 8.38 -7.43
N ASP A 124 -8.40 8.04 -6.48
CA ASP A 124 -9.78 7.63 -6.74
C ASP A 124 -10.59 8.76 -7.40
N ALA A 125 -10.41 9.99 -6.92
CA ALA A 125 -11.07 11.16 -7.50
C ALA A 125 -10.65 11.38 -8.95
N ALA A 126 -9.38 11.16 -9.30
CA ALA A 126 -8.87 11.30 -10.66
C ALA A 126 -9.56 10.33 -11.65
N LEU A 127 -9.81 9.09 -11.23
CA LEU A 127 -10.59 8.13 -12.03
C LEU A 127 -12.04 8.60 -12.21
N ARG A 128 -12.66 9.07 -11.13
CA ARG A 128 -14.06 9.55 -11.15
C ARG A 128 -14.24 10.81 -12.01
N THR A 129 -13.26 11.71 -12.04
CA THR A 129 -13.30 12.95 -12.84
C THR A 129 -12.68 12.79 -14.22
N ASN A 130 -12.12 11.61 -14.54
CA ASN A 130 -11.37 11.33 -15.75
C ASN A 130 -10.26 12.37 -16.02
N SER A 131 -9.56 12.80 -14.96
CA SER A 131 -8.48 13.80 -15.03
C SER A 131 -7.43 13.51 -13.97
N VAL A 132 -6.19 13.29 -14.41
CA VAL A 132 -5.06 12.90 -13.55
C VAL A 132 -4.12 14.06 -13.22
N ASP A 133 -4.27 15.21 -13.88
CA ASP A 133 -3.26 16.29 -13.89
C ASP A 133 -2.95 16.84 -12.49
N SER A 134 -3.98 17.04 -11.66
CA SER A 134 -3.80 17.52 -10.29
C SER A 134 -3.05 16.51 -9.42
N LEU A 135 -3.31 15.21 -9.61
CA LEU A 135 -2.62 14.14 -8.89
C LEU A 135 -1.16 14.09 -9.33
N VAL A 136 -0.91 14.11 -10.64
CA VAL A 136 0.45 14.14 -11.21
C VAL A 136 1.23 15.30 -10.62
N ALA A 137 0.71 16.53 -10.72
CA ALA A 137 1.39 17.72 -10.24
C ALA A 137 1.77 17.63 -8.76
N LYS A 138 0.88 17.10 -7.91
CA LYS A 138 1.13 16.95 -6.48
C LYS A 138 2.18 15.88 -6.19
N VAL A 139 2.08 14.71 -6.83
CA VAL A 139 3.06 13.62 -6.65
C VAL A 139 4.43 14.06 -7.12
N THR A 140 4.54 14.68 -8.30
CA THR A 140 5.81 15.15 -8.84
C THR A 140 6.42 16.27 -7.99
N ALA A 141 5.61 17.19 -7.45
CA ALA A 141 6.11 18.23 -6.56
C ALA A 141 6.71 17.66 -5.27
N ASN A 142 6.08 16.63 -4.68
CA ASN A 142 6.62 15.94 -3.50
C ASN A 142 7.95 15.25 -3.80
N ILE A 143 8.05 14.57 -4.95
CA ILE A 143 9.27 13.91 -5.41
C ILE A 143 10.37 14.95 -5.64
N GLU A 144 10.06 16.02 -6.38
CA GLU A 144 10.99 17.11 -6.65
C GLU A 144 11.54 17.71 -5.35
N HIS A 145 10.66 18.02 -4.41
CA HIS A 145 11.04 18.54 -3.10
C HIS A 145 12.02 17.60 -2.38
N ALA A 146 11.71 16.30 -2.33
CA ALA A 146 12.54 15.31 -1.66
C ALA A 146 13.91 15.13 -2.34
N ILE A 147 13.99 15.20 -3.67
CA ILE A 147 15.26 15.17 -4.42
C ILE A 147 16.10 16.39 -4.06
N ARG A 148 15.52 17.60 -4.10
CA ARG A 148 16.20 18.86 -3.79
C ARG A 148 16.72 18.91 -2.36
N GLU A 149 15.92 18.44 -1.39
CA GLU A 149 16.30 18.39 0.02
C GLU A 149 17.54 17.49 0.22
N LYS A 150 17.51 16.27 -0.33
CA LYS A 150 18.61 15.29 -0.20
C LYS A 150 19.87 15.76 -0.93
N PHE A 151 19.72 16.34 -2.11
CA PHE A 151 20.83 16.96 -2.85
C PHE A 151 21.48 18.07 -2.03
N THR A 152 20.69 19.01 -1.52
CA THR A 152 21.19 20.14 -0.73
C THR A 152 21.96 19.65 0.50
N LYS A 153 21.45 18.62 1.19
CA LYS A 153 22.14 18.02 2.33
C LYS A 153 23.49 17.39 1.95
N ALA A 154 23.54 16.63 0.86
CA ALA A 154 24.76 16.03 0.34
C ALA A 154 25.76 17.09 -0.13
N GLU A 155 25.29 18.18 -0.75
CA GLU A 155 26.12 19.30 -1.19
C GLU A 155 26.75 20.05 -0.01
N LEU A 156 25.97 20.35 1.04
CA LEU A 156 26.48 21.04 2.23
C LEU A 156 27.53 20.21 2.97
N SER A 157 27.30 18.90 3.15
CA SER A 157 28.29 18.03 3.80
C SER A 157 29.55 17.83 2.93
N LYS A 158 29.39 17.82 1.59
CA LYS A 158 30.52 17.75 0.64
C LYS A 158 31.52 18.90 0.84
N GLN A 159 31.03 20.11 1.12
CA GLN A 159 31.89 21.29 1.32
C GLN A 159 32.86 21.13 2.51
N GLN A 160 32.50 20.30 3.49
CA GLN A 160 33.30 20.07 4.71
C GLN A 160 34.02 18.72 4.69
N ALA A 161 33.83 17.89 3.65
CA ALA A 161 34.22 16.48 3.64
C ALA A 161 35.71 16.23 3.87
N ASN A 162 36.58 17.16 3.46
CA ASN A 162 38.03 17.03 3.58
C ASN A 162 38.62 17.66 4.85
N GLN A 163 37.79 18.22 5.74
CA GLN A 163 38.24 18.86 6.98
C GLN A 163 38.65 17.83 8.05
N SER A 164 38.01 16.66 8.07
CA SER A 164 38.47 15.48 8.80
C SER A 164 37.78 14.21 8.32
N VAL A 165 38.28 13.06 8.77
CA VAL A 165 37.66 11.74 8.53
C VAL A 165 36.20 11.70 9.01
N LYS A 166 35.85 12.41 10.09
CA LYS A 166 34.46 12.46 10.59
C LYS A 166 33.54 13.16 9.60
N GLN A 167 33.91 14.36 9.14
CA GLN A 167 33.11 15.09 8.14
C GLN A 167 33.05 14.34 6.80
N GLY A 168 34.15 13.68 6.40
CA GLY A 168 34.15 12.83 5.21
C GLY A 168 33.14 11.68 5.29
N ARG A 169 33.01 11.03 6.45
CA ARG A 169 32.01 9.96 6.67
C ARG A 169 30.58 10.50 6.69
N GLU A 170 30.36 11.70 7.23
CA GLU A 170 29.06 12.37 7.18
C GLU A 170 28.65 12.67 5.74
N TYR A 171 29.57 13.18 4.92
CA TYR A 171 29.33 13.37 3.48
C TYR A 171 28.99 12.05 2.76
N VAL A 172 29.79 10.99 2.95
CA VAL A 172 29.53 9.69 2.30
C VAL A 172 28.13 9.16 2.63
N LYS A 173 27.68 9.31 3.88
CA LYS A 173 26.33 8.92 4.29
C LYS A 173 25.26 9.70 3.55
N ASP A 174 25.36 11.03 3.51
CA ASP A 174 24.38 11.87 2.83
C ASP A 174 24.41 11.70 1.31
N TYR A 175 25.59 11.45 0.72
CA TYR A 175 25.77 11.07 -0.68
C TYR A 175 25.03 9.77 -1.02
N ILE A 176 25.25 8.70 -0.24
CA ILE A 176 24.59 7.40 -0.47
C ILE A 176 23.07 7.56 -0.39
N HIS A 177 22.56 8.26 0.63
CA HIS A 177 21.12 8.50 0.77
C HIS A 177 20.54 9.27 -0.43
N TYR A 178 21.25 10.27 -0.94
CA TYR A 178 20.82 11.01 -2.12
C TYR A 178 20.80 10.13 -3.37
N ILE A 179 21.88 9.41 -3.65
CA ILE A 179 22.00 8.56 -4.85
C ILE A 179 20.98 7.42 -4.83
N HIS A 180 20.84 6.69 -3.72
CA HIS A 180 19.87 5.59 -3.61
C HIS A 180 18.44 6.11 -3.80
N PHE A 181 18.09 7.26 -3.23
CA PHE A 181 16.75 7.81 -3.40
C PHE A 181 16.45 8.18 -4.86
N VAL A 182 17.40 8.79 -5.57
CA VAL A 182 17.24 9.11 -7.00
C VAL A 182 17.11 7.83 -7.84
N GLU A 183 17.94 6.83 -7.56
CA GLU A 183 17.88 5.53 -8.24
C GLU A 183 16.52 4.84 -8.02
N GLU A 184 16.05 4.76 -6.78
CA GLU A 184 14.76 4.14 -6.43
C GLU A 184 13.59 4.82 -7.13
N ILE A 185 13.52 6.16 -7.09
CA ILE A 185 12.46 6.92 -7.77
C ILE A 185 12.51 6.71 -9.28
N ASN A 186 13.71 6.71 -9.88
CA ASN A 186 13.85 6.46 -11.32
C ASN A 186 13.40 5.04 -11.70
N LYS A 187 13.78 4.02 -10.92
CA LYS A 187 13.32 2.64 -11.13
C LYS A 187 11.80 2.53 -11.05
N MET A 188 11.19 3.15 -10.04
CA MET A 188 9.72 3.19 -9.89
C MET A 188 9.05 3.87 -11.09
N ALA A 189 9.62 4.96 -11.61
CA ALA A 189 9.07 5.70 -12.75
C ALA A 189 9.23 4.96 -14.08
N GLU A 190 10.33 4.23 -14.28
CA GLU A 190 10.55 3.41 -15.49
C GLU A 190 9.71 2.13 -15.53
N GLY A 191 8.91 1.85 -14.48
CA GLY A 191 8.13 0.62 -14.37
C GLY A 191 9.00 -0.63 -14.21
N ARG A 192 10.29 -0.47 -13.88
CA ARG A 192 11.14 -1.60 -13.52
C ARG A 192 10.75 -2.02 -12.10
N ALA A 193 10.30 -3.27 -11.96
CA ALA A 193 10.20 -3.88 -10.65
C ALA A 193 11.57 -3.76 -9.95
N PRO A 194 11.62 -3.61 -8.61
CA PRO A 194 12.89 -3.68 -7.91
C PRO A 194 13.56 -5.00 -8.30
N ASP A 195 14.79 -4.92 -8.82
CA ASP A 195 15.54 -6.09 -9.25
C ASP A 195 15.58 -7.09 -8.10
N THR A 196 14.81 -8.17 -8.20
CA THR A 196 15.10 -9.40 -7.46
C THR A 196 16.37 -9.96 -8.09
N GLU A 197 17.51 -9.50 -7.58
CA GLU A 197 18.82 -10.01 -7.92
C GLU A 197 18.84 -11.53 -7.62
N HIS A 198 18.64 -12.34 -8.66
CA HIS A 198 18.95 -13.76 -8.62
C HIS A 198 20.48 -13.90 -8.64
N GLN A 199 21.09 -13.98 -7.47
CA GLN A 199 22.48 -14.43 -7.36
C GLN A 199 22.53 -15.95 -7.55
N HIS A 200 23.19 -16.38 -8.63
CA HIS A 200 23.62 -17.75 -8.87
C HIS A 200 24.90 -18.07 -8.08
#